data_AF-A0A2L0EVH4-F1
#
_entry.id   AF-A0A2L0EVH4-F1
#
_cell.length_a   1.000
_cell.length_b   1.000
_cell.length_c   1.000
_cell.angle_alpha   90.00
_cell.angle_beta   90.00
_cell.angle_gamma   90.00
#
_symmetry.space_group_name_H-M   'P 1'
#
loop_
_entity.id
_entity.type
_entity.pdbx_description
1 polymer ?
#
loop_
_entity_poly.entity_id
_entity_poly.type
_entity_poly.pdbx_seq_one_letter_code
_entity_poly.pdbx_strand_id
1 'polypeptide(L)' 'MTPFDFLIGAALAALFAFQVYVTVRVFRSRLYEPKQKVWQAQLVWLLPIIGAGLVFTILQEEDKAHRDASSHLRS' A
#
# COMPACT_ATOMS: atom_id res chain seq x y z
N MET A 1 -14.50 10.57 -16.66
CA MET A 1 -13.06 10.28 -16.49
C MET A 1 -12.30 11.53 -16.90
N THR A 2 -11.57 12.10 -15.95
CA THR A 2 -10.74 13.31 -16.12
C THR A 2 -9.33 12.91 -16.55
N PRO A 3 -8.52 13.83 -17.12
CA PRO A 3 -7.10 13.59 -17.36
C PRO A 3 -6.33 13.16 -16.10
N PHE A 4 -6.74 13.66 -14.92
CA PHE A 4 -6.20 13.24 -13.63
C PHE A 4 -6.46 11.75 -13.36
N ASP A 5 -7.66 11.25 -13.63
CA ASP A 5 -8.00 9.82 -13.47
C ASP A 5 -7.11 8.95 -14.36
N PHE A 6 -6.83 9.38 -15.60
CA PHE A 6 -5.93 8.66 -16.50
C PHE A 6 -4.48 8.67 -16.01
N LEU A 7 -4.00 9.79 -15.47
CA LEU A 7 -2.65 9.89 -14.91
C LEU A 7 -2.49 8.98 -13.68
N ILE A 8 -3.47 9.00 -12.77
CA ILE A 8 -3.49 8.11 -11.59
C ILE A 8 -3.52 6.65 -12.04
N GLY A 9 -4.40 6.31 -12.99
CA GLY A 9 -4.49 4.95 -13.53
C GLY A 9 -3.18 4.48 -14.15
N ALA A 10 -2.52 5.33 -14.95
CA ALA A 10 -1.22 5.04 -15.55
C ALA A 10 -0.12 4.86 -14.49
N ALA A 11 -0.10 5.71 -13.46
CA ALA A 11 0.87 5.61 -12.37
C ALA A 11 0.70 4.30 -11.57
N LEU A 12 -0.54 3.93 -11.25
CA LEU A 12 -0.85 2.66 -10.57
C LEU A 12 -0.47 1.45 -11.42
N ALA A 13 -0.76 1.49 -12.72
CA ALA A 13 -0.37 0.43 -13.66
C ALA A 13 1.17 0.30 -13.77
N ALA A 14 1.88 1.42 -13.85
CA ALA A 14 3.35 1.43 -13.89
C ALA A 14 3.95 0.90 -12.59
N LEU A 15 3.41 1.28 -11.43
CA LEU A 15 3.83 0.78 -10.12
C LEU A 15 3.64 -0.74 -10.03
N PHE A 16 2.46 -1.23 -10.40
CA PHE A 16 2.16 -2.67 -10.41
C PHE A 16 3.10 -3.43 -11.34
N ALA A 17 3.31 -2.93 -12.57
CA ALA A 17 4.24 -3.53 -13.53
C ALA A 17 5.68 -3.59 -12.98
N PHE A 18 6.12 -2.54 -12.29
CA PHE A 18 7.44 -2.52 -11.65
C PHE A 18 7.55 -3.55 -10.52
N GLN A 19 6.53 -3.68 -9.66
CA GLN A 19 6.49 -4.70 -8.60
C GLN A 19 6.58 -6.12 -9.17
N VAL A 20 5.84 -6.41 -10.25
CA VAL A 20 5.93 -7.69 -10.97
C VAL A 20 7.34 -7.90 -11.55
N TYR A 21 7.89 -6.91 -12.25
CA TYR A 21 9.24 -7.00 -12.83
C TYR A 21 10.31 -7.32 -11.79
N VAL A 22 10.31 -6.61 -10.66
CA VAL A 22 11.28 -6.84 -9.56
C VAL A 22 11.07 -8.22 -8.95
N THR A 23 9.82 -8.64 -8.74
CA THR A 23 9.50 -9.98 -8.23
C THR A 23 10.07 -11.06 -9.17
N VAL A 24 9.78 -10.98 -10.47
CA VAL A 24 10.32 -11.93 -11.47
C VAL A 24 11.85 -11.92 -11.47
N ARG A 25 12.49 -10.74 -11.37
CA ARG A 25 13.95 -10.63 -11.28
C ARG A 25 14.50 -11.33 -10.03
N VAL A 26 13.86 -11.18 -8.87
CA VAL A 26 14.24 -11.88 -7.64
C VAL A 26 14.15 -13.39 -7.83
N PHE A 27 13.07 -13.90 -8.43
CA PHE A 27 12.91 -15.34 -8.67
C PHE A 27 13.91 -15.91 -9.69
N ARG A 28 14.29 -15.11 -10.70
CA ARG A 28 15.31 -15.50 -11.70
C ARG A 28 16.74 -15.37 -11.19
N SER A 29 16.98 -14.56 -10.16
CA SER A 29 18.30 -14.35 -9.59
C SER A 29 18.83 -15.62 -8.91
N ARG A 30 20.12 -15.91 -9.08
CA ARG A 30 20.85 -16.94 -8.31
C ARG A 30 21.37 -16.44 -6.97
N LEU A 31 21.24 -15.14 -6.70
CA LEU A 31 21.70 -14.50 -5.47
C LEU A 31 20.92 -14.96 -4.23
N TYR A 32 19.66 -15.35 -4.42
CA TYR A 32 18.76 -15.70 -3.33
C TYR A 32 18.47 -17.20 -3.33
N GLU A 33 18.44 -17.76 -2.13
CA GLU A 33 17.89 -19.09 -1.93
C GLU A 33 16.37 -19.12 -2.19
N PRO A 34 15.79 -20.28 -2.54
CA PRO A 34 14.34 -20.40 -2.79
C PRO A 34 13.48 -19.83 -1.66
N LYS A 35 13.88 -20.04 -0.40
CA LYS A 35 13.17 -19.49 0.77
C LYS A 35 13.26 -17.97 0.81
N GLN A 36 14.43 -17.38 0.57
CA GLN A 36 14.65 -15.93 0.58
C GLN A 36 13.85 -15.21 -0.52
N LYS A 37 13.65 -15.86 -1.68
CA LYS A 37 12.80 -15.31 -2.77
C LYS A 37 11.36 -15.09 -2.33
N VAL A 38 10.80 -15.98 -1.50
CA VAL A 38 9.44 -15.84 -0.96
C VAL A 38 9.35 -14.66 -0.01
N TRP A 39 10.31 -14.50 0.92
CA TRP A 39 10.34 -13.35 1.83
C TRP A 39 10.45 -12.01 1.08
N GLN A 40 11.26 -11.97 0.02
CA GLN A 40 11.38 -10.78 -0.82
C GLN A 40 10.09 -10.46 -1.58
N ALA A 41 9.40 -11.49 -2.09
CA ALA A 41 8.07 -11.30 -2.69
C ALA A 41 7.07 -10.77 -1.65
N GLN A 42 7.07 -11.31 -0.43
CA GLN A 42 6.21 -10.81 0.64
C GLN A 42 6.50 -9.35 0.98
N LEU A 43 7.78 -8.94 1.04
CA LEU A 43 8.13 -7.55 1.27
C LEU A 43 7.64 -6.61 0.15
N VAL A 44 7.78 -7.01 -1.11
CA VAL A 44 7.34 -6.20 -2.26
C VAL A 44 5.82 -6.01 -2.28
N TRP A 45 5.05 -7.01 -1.86
CA TRP A 45 3.58 -7.03 -2.02
C TRP A 45 2.79 -6.73 -0.75
N LEU A 46 3.28 -7.11 0.44
CA LEU A 46 2.54 -6.95 1.70
C LEU A 46 2.88 -5.66 2.44
N LEU A 47 4.12 -5.15 2.33
CA LEU A 47 4.52 -3.92 2.99
C LEU A 47 3.61 -2.72 2.65
N PRO A 48 3.19 -2.51 1.38
CA PRO A 48 2.27 -1.42 1.04
C PRO A 48 0.91 -1.56 1.73
N ILE A 49 0.40 -2.80 1.86
CA ILE A 49 -0.88 -3.09 2.51
C ILE A 49 -0.80 -2.80 4.01
N ILE A 50 0.28 -3.22 4.66
CA ILE A 50 0.51 -2.96 6.09
C ILE A 50 0.61 -1.46 6.35
N GLY A 51 1.40 -0.73 5.55
CA GLY A 51 1.53 0.73 5.68
C GLY A 51 0.19 1.45 5.52
N ALA A 52 -0.60 1.06 4.51
CA ALA A 52 -1.93 1.62 4.29
C ALA A 52 -2.89 1.32 5.45
N GLY A 53 -2.87 0.09 5.97
CA GLY A 53 -3.70 -0.32 7.11
C GLY A 53 -3.40 0.48 8.38
N LEU A 54 -2.12 0.68 8.71
CA LEU A 54 -1.71 1.49 9.86
C LEU A 54 -2.18 2.94 9.75
N VAL A 55 -1.93 3.59 8.61
CA VAL A 55 -2.39 4.97 8.37
C VAL A 55 -3.91 5.05 8.43
N PHE A 56 -4.61 4.07 7.85
CA PHE A 56 -6.07 4.00 7.89
C PHE A 56 -6.61 3.92 9.32
N THR A 57 -6.01 3.11 10.20
CA THR A 57 -6.41 3.01 11.60
C THR A 57 -6.23 4.34 12.34
N ILE A 58 -5.09 5.02 12.16
CA ILE A 58 -4.85 6.34 12.78
C ILE A 58 -5.90 7.35 12.32
N LEU A 59 -6.18 7.41 11.02
CA LEU A 59 -7.19 8.32 10.48
C LEU A 59 -8.59 8.02 11.03
N GLN A 60 -8.95 6.73 11.21
CA GLN A 60 -10.22 6.37 11.84
C GLN A 60 -10.33 6.81 13.31
N GLU A 61 -9.23 6.72 14.06
CA GLU A 61 -9.19 7.17 15.45
C GLU A 61 -9.36 8.69 15.56
N GLU A 62 -8.70 9.46 14.69
CA GLU A 62 -8.86 10.92 14.61
C GLU A 62 -10.29 11.32 14.25
N ASP A 63 -10.88 10.71 13.21
CA ASP A 63 -12.25 10.97 12.79
C ASP A 63 -13.26 10.70 13.92
N LYS A 64 -13.05 9.61 14.67
CA LYS A 64 -13.88 9.26 15.82
C LYS A 64 -13.75 10.29 16.95
N ALA A 65 -12.53 10.68 17.30
CA ALA A 65 -12.29 11.68 18.34
C ALA A 65 -12.91 13.04 17.99
N HIS A 66 -12.84 13.46 16.72
CA HIS A 66 -13.49 14.67 16.24
C HIS A 66 -15.01 14.62 16.35
N ARG A 67 -15.64 13.49 16.02
CA ARG A 67 -17.10 13.29 16.17
C ARG A 67 -17.53 13.41 17.63
N ASP A 68 -16.83 12.72 18.52
CA ASP A 68 -17.15 12.72 19.95
C ASP A 68 -17.04 14.15 20.53
N ALA A 69 -15.97 14.88 20.20
CA ALA A 69 -15.79 16.28 20.62
C ALA A 69 -16.89 17.21 20.10
N SER A 70 -17.32 17.05 18.84
CA SER A 70 -18.42 17.85 18.27
C SER A 70 -19.78 17.56 18.90
N SER A 71 -19.99 16.34 19.39
CA SER A 71 -21.23 15.94 20.07
C SER A 71 -21.36 16.58 21.46
N HIS A 72 -20.25 16.71 22.20
CA HIS A 72 -20.20 17.33 23.52
C HIS A 72 -20.44 18.85 23.51
N LEU A 73 -20.21 19.54 22.39
CA LEU A 73 -20.46 20.97 22.23
C LEU A 73 -21.94 21.29 21.89
N ARG A 74 -22.74 20.27 21.57
CA ARG A 74 -24.17 20.41 21.18
C ARG A 74 -25.15 20.09 22.31
N SER A 75 -24.68 19.56 23.45
CA SER A 75 -25.48 19.31 24.67
C SER A 75 -25.36 20.46 25.65
#